data_AF-A0A517PPN3-F1
#
_entry.id   AF-A0A517PPN3-F1
#
_cell.length_a   1.000
_cell.length_b   1.000
_cell.length_c   1.000
_cell.angle_alpha   90.00
_cell.angle_beta   90.00
_cell.angle_gamma   90.00
#
_symmetry.space_group_name_H-M   'P 1'
#
loop_
_entity.id
_entity.type
_entity.pdbx_description
1 polymer ?
#
loop_
_entity_poly.entity_id
_entity_poly.type
_entity_poly.pdbx_seq_one_letter_code
_entity_poly.pdbx_strand_id
1 'polypeptide(L)'
;MRDLSTLGFTQIREVCELSVLTGEQQFKLPDDYLIFLSYEPPEDLNLSFKFIESTTSQEWEGQVIEFLHYTASDINQAVVAVPDNPERILLPISVDAGGNYSYMDLTSASKQIIDVGYETGAISFLAETFGDFIDMLQVEDE
;
A
#
# COMPACT_ATOMS: atom_id res chain seq x y z
N MET A 1 2.28 13.87 2.31
CA MET A 1 1.66 13.02 3.34
C MET A 1 0.88 13.86 4.34
N ARG A 2 -0.43 13.67 4.26
CA ARG A 2 -1.53 14.17 5.06
C ARG A 2 -1.39 13.64 6.47
N ASP A 3 -1.89 14.44 7.40
CA ASP A 3 -1.98 14.04 8.79
C ASP A 3 -2.97 12.87 8.93
N LEU A 4 -2.45 11.69 9.30
CA LEU A 4 -3.23 10.46 9.45
C LEU A 4 -4.32 10.58 10.52
N SER A 5 -4.16 11.47 11.51
CA SER A 5 -5.21 11.71 12.51
C SER A 5 -6.49 12.31 11.89
N THR A 6 -6.37 13.00 10.75
CA THR A 6 -7.53 13.50 9.98
C THR A 6 -8.31 12.40 9.26
N LEU A 7 -7.75 11.20 9.19
CA LEU A 7 -8.38 9.97 8.69
C LEU A 7 -8.79 9.03 9.84
N GLY A 8 -8.74 9.48 11.09
CA GLY A 8 -9.13 8.70 12.26
C GLY A 8 -8.04 7.77 12.81
N PHE A 9 -6.82 7.81 12.26
CA PHE A 9 -5.72 6.99 12.75
C PHE A 9 -5.20 7.49 14.09
N THR A 10 -4.79 6.56 14.96
CA THR A 10 -4.20 6.87 16.26
C THR A 10 -2.75 6.40 16.32
N GLN A 11 -1.83 7.27 16.72
CA GLN A 11 -0.44 6.86 16.89
C GLN A 11 -0.32 5.98 18.14
N ILE A 12 0.20 4.75 17.96
CA ILE A 12 0.30 3.76 19.04
C ILE A 12 1.75 3.39 19.39
N ARG A 13 2.70 3.69 18.49
CA ARG A 13 4.12 3.40 18.66
C ARG A 13 4.97 4.36 17.84
N GLU A 14 6.28 4.13 17.83
CA GLU A 14 7.22 4.79 16.93
C GLU A 14 7.96 3.70 16.15
N VAL A 15 8.02 3.84 14.83
CA VAL A 15 8.76 2.95 13.93
C VAL A 15 9.79 3.79 13.18
N CYS A 16 11.04 3.72 13.62
CA CYS A 16 12.12 4.55 13.06
C CYS A 16 12.91 3.86 11.94
N GLU A 17 12.91 2.53 11.91
CA GLU A 17 13.65 1.76 10.91
C GLU A 17 12.99 0.41 10.69
N LEU A 18 12.70 0.09 9.42
CA LEU A 18 12.27 -1.23 8.99
C LEU A 18 12.76 -1.45 7.55
N SER A 19 13.06 -2.69 7.22
CA SER A 19 13.50 -3.08 5.88
C SER A 19 12.94 -4.44 5.54
N VAL A 20 12.75 -4.67 4.24
CA VAL A 20 12.40 -5.99 3.71
C VAL A 20 13.67 -6.67 3.24
N LEU A 21 13.82 -7.94 3.63
CA LEU A 21 14.90 -8.83 3.21
C LEU A 21 14.32 -9.94 2.34
N THR A 22 14.74 -10.00 1.08
CA THR A 22 14.35 -11.07 0.13
C THR A 22 15.59 -11.67 -0.52
N GLY A 23 15.95 -12.89 -0.12
CA GLY A 23 17.20 -13.51 -0.57
C GLY A 23 18.41 -12.67 -0.16
N GLU A 24 19.17 -12.17 -1.15
CA GLU A 24 20.34 -11.30 -0.94
C GLU A 24 20.02 -9.80 -1.02
N GLN A 25 18.76 -9.44 -1.30
CA GLN A 25 18.35 -8.04 -1.45
C GLN A 25 17.79 -7.49 -0.13
N GLN A 26 18.12 -6.23 0.15
CA GLN A 26 17.55 -5.45 1.23
C GLN A 26 16.88 -4.20 0.65
N PHE A 27 15.59 -4.03 0.93
CA PHE A 27 14.81 -2.86 0.55
C PHE A 27 14.53 -2.02 1.78
N LYS A 28 15.00 -0.77 1.75
CA LYS A 28 14.58 0.24 2.73
C LYS A 28 13.16 0.68 2.43
N LEU A 29 12.35 0.81 3.47
CA LEU A 29 11.01 1.36 3.35
C LEU A 29 11.06 2.89 3.36
N PRO A 30 10.17 3.55 2.61
CA PRO A 30 10.00 5.00 2.66
C PRO A 30 9.62 5.53 4.06
N ASP A 31 10.10 6.74 4.40
CA ASP A 31 9.84 7.35 5.72
C ASP A 31 8.35 7.58 5.99
N ASP A 32 7.58 7.94 4.96
CA ASP A 32 6.12 8.11 5.05
C ASP A 32 5.41 6.80 5.42
N TYR A 33 5.86 5.68 4.87
CA TYR A 33 5.35 4.35 5.24
C TYR A 33 5.76 3.95 6.66
N LEU A 34 6.98 4.28 7.10
CA LEU A 34 7.41 4.05 8.49
C LEU A 34 6.59 4.87 9.49
N ILE A 35 6.30 6.14 9.16
CA ILE A 35 5.38 6.97 9.94
C ILE A 35 4.02 6.28 9.99
N PHE A 36 3.47 5.83 8.87
CA PHE A 36 2.19 5.13 8.85
C PHE A 36 2.17 3.87 9.73
N LEU A 37 3.21 3.03 9.72
CA LEU A 37 3.31 1.85 10.58
C LEU A 37 3.36 2.17 12.09
N SER A 38 3.55 3.44 12.44
CA SER A 38 3.48 3.95 13.82
C SER A 38 2.05 4.23 14.30
N TYR A 39 1.09 4.22 13.37
CA TYR A 39 -0.33 4.45 13.61
C TYR A 39 -1.13 3.15 13.52
N GLU A 40 -2.28 3.15 14.18
CA GLU A 40 -3.32 2.14 14.07
C GLU A 40 -4.50 2.75 13.29
N PRO A 41 -5.07 2.02 12.31
CA PRO A 41 -6.24 2.48 11.57
C PRO A 41 -7.49 2.47 12.47
N PRO A 42 -8.51 3.30 12.18
CA PRO A 42 -9.78 3.25 12.89
C PRO A 42 -10.47 1.88 12.73
N GLU A 43 -11.33 1.50 13.69
CA GLU A 43 -12.10 0.23 13.65
C GLU A 43 -13.02 0.17 12.42
N ASP A 44 -13.71 1.28 12.11
CA ASP A 44 -14.61 1.41 10.97
C ASP A 44 -13.90 2.10 9.79
N LEU A 45 -12.89 1.43 9.22
CA LEU A 45 -12.16 1.95 8.07
C LEU A 45 -13.04 1.92 6.82
N ASN A 46 -13.42 3.09 6.32
CA ASN A 46 -14.04 3.24 5.01
C ASN A 46 -13.42 4.42 4.24
N LEU A 47 -12.35 4.14 3.50
CA LEU A 47 -11.64 5.16 2.73
C LEU A 47 -11.68 4.83 1.23
N SER A 48 -12.11 5.77 0.39
CA SER A 48 -12.11 5.60 -1.05
C SER A 48 -10.98 6.37 -1.74
N PHE A 49 -10.63 5.92 -2.94
CA PHE A 49 -9.69 6.58 -3.84
C PHE A 49 -10.08 6.33 -5.29
N LYS A 50 -9.61 7.20 -6.19
CA LYS A 50 -9.84 7.06 -7.62
C LYS A 50 -8.54 6.77 -8.36
N PHE A 51 -8.62 5.95 -9.39
CA PHE A 51 -7.47 5.61 -10.23
C PHE A 51 -7.88 5.34 -11.67
N ILE A 52 -6.90 5.35 -12.58
CA ILE A 52 -7.10 4.97 -13.97
C ILE A 52 -6.57 3.53 -14.16
N GLU A 53 -7.44 2.61 -14.56
CA GLU A 53 -7.01 1.24 -14.84
C GLU A 53 -6.16 1.18 -16.11
N SER A 54 -5.02 0.51 -16.04
CA SER A 54 -4.02 0.54 -17.12
C SER A 54 -4.47 -0.15 -18.41
N THR A 55 -5.34 -1.17 -18.32
CA THR A 55 -5.80 -1.96 -19.46
C THR A 55 -6.93 -1.29 -20.23
N THR A 56 -7.95 -0.76 -19.54
CA THR A 56 -9.10 -0.10 -20.19
C THR A 56 -8.94 1.41 -20.33
N SER A 57 -7.99 2.03 -19.62
CA SER A 57 -7.85 3.49 -19.49
C SER A 57 -9.11 4.18 -18.94
N GLN A 58 -9.95 3.45 -18.20
CA GLN A 58 -11.15 3.98 -17.54
C GLN A 58 -10.83 4.44 -16.12
N GLU A 59 -11.58 5.42 -15.62
CA GLU A 59 -11.56 5.81 -14.21
C GLU A 59 -12.37 4.81 -13.38
N TRP A 60 -11.76 4.33 -12.30
CA TRP A 60 -12.34 3.43 -11.32
C TRP A 60 -12.22 4.02 -9.91
N GLU A 61 -13.08 3.54 -9.03
CA GLU A 61 -13.07 3.86 -7.61
C GLU A 61 -12.68 2.59 -6.83
N GLY A 62 -11.64 2.71 -6.02
CA GLY A 62 -11.22 1.70 -5.06
C GLY A 62 -11.64 2.10 -3.65
N GLN A 63 -11.91 1.10 -2.81
CA GLN A 63 -12.31 1.30 -1.42
C GLN A 63 -11.37 0.51 -0.53
N VAL A 64 -10.53 1.18 0.26
CA VAL A 64 -9.70 0.53 1.27
C VAL A 64 -10.57 0.15 2.47
N ILE A 65 -10.64 -1.16 2.71
CA ILE A 65 -11.35 -1.73 3.88
C ILE A 65 -10.38 -2.24 4.94
N GLU A 66 -9.12 -2.47 4.58
CA GLU A 66 -8.10 -2.92 5.51
C GLU A 66 -6.73 -2.38 5.10
N PHE A 67 -5.95 -1.97 6.09
CA PHE A 67 -4.53 -1.66 5.93
C PHE A 67 -3.67 -2.74 6.59
N LEU A 68 -2.69 -3.23 5.84
CA LEU A 68 -1.78 -4.27 6.32
C LEU A 68 -0.63 -3.64 7.11
N HIS A 69 -0.64 -3.88 8.42
CA HIS A 69 0.34 -3.33 9.35
C HIS A 69 1.40 -4.36 9.70
N TYR A 70 2.63 -4.11 9.23
CA TYR A 70 3.74 -5.02 9.43
C TYR A 70 4.60 -4.69 10.64
N THR A 71 5.34 -5.71 11.06
CA THR A 71 6.40 -5.67 12.05
C THR A 71 7.68 -6.28 11.46
N ALA A 72 8.80 -6.14 12.17
CA ALA A 72 10.04 -6.79 11.77
C ALA A 72 9.93 -8.33 11.70
N SER A 73 8.96 -8.94 12.40
CA SER A 73 8.79 -10.40 12.39
C SER A 73 8.01 -10.95 11.19
N ASP A 74 7.16 -10.16 10.55
CA ASP A 74 6.23 -10.64 9.51
C ASP A 74 6.49 -10.05 8.12
N ILE A 75 7.12 -8.86 8.02
CA ILE A 75 7.20 -8.14 6.75
C ILE A 75 7.91 -8.92 5.64
N ASN A 76 8.96 -9.67 5.98
CA ASN A 76 9.72 -10.47 5.00
C ASN A 76 8.90 -11.66 4.45
N GLN A 77 7.87 -12.10 5.17
CA GLN A 77 6.99 -13.19 4.75
C GLN A 77 5.80 -12.67 3.92
N ALA A 78 5.50 -11.38 4.03
CA ALA A 78 4.37 -10.75 3.36
C ALA A 78 4.63 -10.40 1.89
N VAL A 79 5.90 -10.25 1.50
CA VAL A 79 6.25 -9.87 0.14
C VAL A 79 5.99 -10.97 -0.87
N VAL A 80 5.54 -10.55 -2.04
CA VAL A 80 5.18 -11.42 -3.15
C VAL A 80 5.95 -11.03 -4.40
N ALA A 81 6.21 -12.01 -5.26
CA ALA A 81 6.76 -11.79 -6.58
C ALA A 81 5.63 -11.91 -7.61
N VAL A 82 5.65 -11.06 -8.64
CA VAL A 82 4.65 -11.15 -9.72
C VAL A 82 4.90 -12.44 -10.51
N PRO A 83 3.89 -13.31 -10.75
CA PRO A 83 4.09 -14.60 -11.40
C PRO A 83 4.84 -14.53 -12.74
N ASP A 84 4.53 -13.53 -13.55
CA ASP A 84 5.16 -13.32 -14.88
C ASP A 84 6.33 -12.33 -14.86
N ASN A 85 6.66 -11.76 -13.69
CA ASN A 85 7.81 -10.88 -13.49
C ASN A 85 8.40 -11.07 -12.08
N PRO A 86 9.10 -12.19 -11.84
CA PRO A 86 9.58 -12.55 -10.50
C PRO A 86 10.68 -11.61 -9.98
N GLU A 87 11.26 -10.78 -10.84
CA GLU A 87 12.20 -9.73 -10.45
C GLU A 87 11.50 -8.55 -9.78
N ARG A 88 10.18 -8.41 -9.93
CA ARG A 88 9.37 -7.38 -9.31
C ARG A 88 8.83 -7.85 -7.97
N ILE A 89 9.43 -7.33 -6.91
CA ILE A 89 9.07 -7.65 -5.52
C ILE A 89 8.05 -6.62 -5.02
N LEU A 90 6.91 -7.11 -4.57
CA LEU A 90 5.79 -6.29 -4.12
C LEU A 90 5.52 -6.55 -2.63
N LEU A 91 5.25 -5.47 -1.90
CA LEU A 91 4.74 -5.53 -0.53
C LEU A 91 3.26 -5.14 -0.57
N PRO A 92 2.31 -6.04 -0.26
CA PRO A 92 0.91 -5.66 -0.15
C PRO A 92 0.77 -4.63 0.98
N ILE A 93 -0.06 -3.60 0.82
CA ILE A 93 -0.21 -2.51 1.82
C ILE A 93 -1.65 -2.33 2.29
N SER A 94 -2.62 -2.68 1.46
CA SER A 94 -4.04 -2.56 1.78
C SER A 94 -4.86 -3.55 0.97
N VAL A 95 -6.07 -3.81 1.45
CA VAL A 95 -7.07 -4.66 0.80
C VAL A 95 -8.30 -3.82 0.48
N ASP A 96 -8.85 -4.04 -0.71
CA ASP A 96 -10.11 -3.42 -1.13
C ASP A 96 -11.35 -4.29 -0.87
N ALA A 97 -12.54 -3.72 -0.96
CA ALA A 97 -13.80 -4.44 -0.77
C ALA A 97 -14.05 -5.59 -1.77
N GLY A 98 -13.34 -5.59 -2.91
CA GLY A 98 -13.33 -6.67 -3.89
C GLY A 98 -12.34 -7.79 -3.57
N GLY A 99 -11.49 -7.62 -2.54
CA GLY A 99 -10.43 -8.55 -2.16
C GLY A 99 -9.14 -8.38 -2.96
N ASN A 100 -9.00 -7.30 -3.75
CA ASN A 100 -7.74 -6.96 -4.40
C ASN A 100 -6.82 -6.26 -3.42
N TYR A 101 -5.53 -6.29 -3.74
CA TYR A 101 -4.49 -5.66 -2.92
C TYR A 101 -3.91 -4.47 -3.67
N SER A 102 -3.73 -3.37 -2.95
CA SER A 102 -2.75 -2.36 -3.35
C SER A 102 -1.37 -2.78 -2.83
N TYR A 103 -0.33 -2.51 -3.62
CA TYR A 103 1.04 -2.91 -3.36
C TYR A 103 1.99 -1.73 -3.44
N MET A 104 3.01 -1.75 -2.58
CA MET A 104 4.23 -0.98 -2.76
C MET A 104 5.22 -1.79 -3.61
N ASP A 105 5.69 -1.20 -4.71
CA ASP A 105 6.71 -1.81 -5.56
C ASP A 105 8.11 -1.59 -4.98
N LEU A 106 8.64 -2.59 -4.27
CA LEU A 106 9.94 -2.53 -3.63
C LEU A 106 11.10 -2.43 -4.63
N THR A 107 10.87 -2.76 -5.90
CA THR A 107 11.90 -2.74 -6.94
C THR A 107 11.92 -1.44 -7.73
N SER A 108 10.83 -0.66 -7.64
CA SER A 108 10.82 0.72 -8.13
C SER A 108 11.73 1.62 -7.29
N ALA A 109 12.41 2.55 -7.96
CA ALA A 109 13.23 3.56 -7.31
C ALA A 109 12.41 4.46 -6.37
N SER A 110 11.19 4.83 -6.78
CA SER A 110 10.27 5.67 -5.99
C SER A 110 9.41 4.91 -5.00
N LYS A 111 9.43 3.57 -5.03
CA LYS A 111 8.54 2.72 -4.22
C LYS A 111 7.05 3.06 -4.46
N GLN A 112 6.72 3.32 -5.72
CA GLN A 112 5.36 3.63 -6.17
C GLN A 112 4.31 2.62 -5.69
N ILE A 113 3.09 3.12 -5.54
CA ILE A 113 1.92 2.33 -5.17
C ILE A 113 1.16 1.93 -6.43
N ILE A 114 0.88 0.63 -6.53
CA ILE A 114 0.19 0.02 -7.66
C ILE A 114 -0.95 -0.86 -7.18
N ASP A 115 -1.96 -1.01 -8.00
CA ASP A 115 -2.93 -2.10 -7.91
C ASP A 115 -2.52 -3.22 -8.86
N VAL A 116 -2.73 -4.47 -8.45
CA VAL A 116 -2.51 -5.64 -9.31
C VAL A 116 -3.78 -6.48 -9.34
N GLY A 117 -4.45 -6.46 -10.50
CA GLY A 117 -5.66 -7.25 -10.72
C GLY A 117 -5.36 -8.74 -10.64
N TYR A 118 -5.94 -9.42 -9.65
CA TYR A 118 -5.61 -10.82 -9.35
C TYR A 118 -5.86 -11.78 -10.53
N GLU A 119 -6.97 -11.59 -11.25
CA GLU A 119 -7.33 -12.47 -12.38
C GLU A 119 -6.57 -12.15 -13.67
N THR A 120 -6.18 -10.89 -13.85
CA THR A 120 -5.65 -10.38 -15.13
C THR A 120 -4.14 -10.15 -15.10
N GLY A 121 -3.54 -10.05 -13.91
CA GLY A 121 -2.17 -9.57 -13.72
C GLY A 121 -1.96 -8.12 -14.15
N ALA A 122 -3.04 -7.37 -14.44
CA ALA A 122 -2.95 -5.99 -14.87
C ALA A 122 -2.41 -5.13 -13.73
N ILE A 123 -1.44 -4.28 -14.06
CA ILE A 123 -0.81 -3.40 -13.07
C ILE A 123 -1.28 -1.98 -13.33
N SER A 124 -2.02 -1.41 -12.38
CA SER A 124 -2.51 -0.03 -12.44
C SER A 124 -1.69 0.84 -11.50
N PHE A 125 -1.26 2.01 -11.98
CA PHE A 125 -0.56 2.96 -11.14
C PHE A 125 -1.57 3.70 -10.25
N LEU A 126 -1.33 3.73 -8.95
CA LEU A 126 -2.16 4.48 -7.99
C LEU A 126 -1.48 5.79 -7.60
N ALA A 127 -0.24 5.72 -7.11
CA ALA A 127 0.48 6.88 -6.61
C ALA A 127 2.00 6.73 -6.72
N GLU A 128 2.72 7.86 -6.82
CA GLU A 128 4.19 7.86 -6.95
C GLU A 128 4.88 7.47 -5.65
N THR A 129 4.30 7.85 -4.51
CA THR A 129 4.79 7.54 -3.17
C THR A 129 3.64 7.04 -2.28
N PHE A 130 3.98 6.41 -1.14
CA PHE A 130 2.96 6.03 -0.16
C PHE A 130 2.26 7.26 0.42
N GLY A 131 2.99 8.35 0.64
CA GLY A 131 2.42 9.62 1.09
C GLY A 131 1.41 10.18 0.10
N ASP A 132 1.67 10.12 -1.20
CA ASP A 132 0.72 10.55 -2.23
C ASP A 132 -0.52 9.64 -2.26
N PHE A 133 -0.36 8.35 -1.98
CA PHE A 133 -1.48 7.41 -1.82
C PHE A 133 -2.35 7.77 -0.60
N ILE A 134 -1.75 8.09 0.55
CA ILE A 134 -2.52 8.56 1.70
C ILE A 134 -3.23 9.89 1.42
N ASP A 135 -2.60 10.78 0.64
CA ASP A 135 -3.13 12.10 0.30
C ASP A 135 -4.38 12.03 -0.59
N MET A 136 -4.53 10.96 -1.39
CA MET A 136 -5.71 10.76 -2.24
C MET A 136 -6.91 10.14 -1.52
N LEU A 137 -6.72 9.53 -0.35
CA LEU A 137 -7.79 8.83 0.37
C LEU A 137 -8.84 9.82 0.86
N GLN A 138 -10.11 9.47 0.67
CA GLN A 138 -11.26 10.23 1.14
C GLN A 138 -12.05 9.38 2.13
N VAL A 139 -12.48 9.99 3.23
CA VAL A 139 -13.44 9.35 4.12
C VAL A 139 -14.77 9.31 3.37
N GLU A 140 -15.36 8.14 3.21
CA GLU A 140 -16.73 8.06 2.72
C GLU A 140 -17.67 8.46 3.87
N ASP A 141 -18.45 9.53 3.67
CA ASP A 141 -19.56 9.83 4.57
C ASP A 141 -20.65 8.75 4.36
N GLU A 142 -21.03 8.05 5.44
CA GLU A 142 -22.15 7.09 5.48
C GLU A 142 -23.48 7.67 4.98
#